data_AF-A0A7J9HZM9-F1
#
_entry.id   AF-A0A7J9HZM9-F1
#
_cell.length_a   1.000
_cell.length_b   1.000
_cell.length_c   1.000
_cell.angle_alpha   90.00
_cell.angle_beta   90.00
_cell.angle_gamma   90.00
#
_symmetry.space_group_name_H-M   'P 1'
#
loop_
_entity.id
_entity.type
_entity.pdbx_description
1 polymer ?
#
loop_
_entity_poly.entity_id
_entity_poly.type
_entity_poly.pdbx_seq_one_letter_code
_entity_poly.pdbx_strand_id
1 'polypeptide(L)'
;KWKGREGEEIEVFNEFRLLTSEVISRTAFGSNYLEGKKIFDMLTKLAILVSRNYFKTPIPGISKIWKTADEIESEKLANGIHDCVMEMVKRREKKVETGEADGFGNDFLGLLINAYRDFDEENRFSIEDLVDECKTFYFAGQETTNSLLAWTILVLAIHTKWQEKTRQEVFEVFGDQNPNSEGIAKLKIVSKFTISINFNSALYFKSIGQDEHGRQ
;
A
#
# COMPACT_ATOMS: atom_id res chain seq x y z
N LYS A 1 21.87 -2.23 -0.45
CA LYS A 1 21.28 -3.43 0.20
C LYS A 1 21.84 -4.75 -0.36
N TRP A 2 21.95 -4.92 -1.69
CA TRP A 2 22.39 -6.19 -2.29
C TRP A 2 23.86 -6.24 -2.76
N LYS A 3 24.68 -5.23 -2.45
CA LYS A 3 26.11 -5.24 -2.77
C LYS A 3 26.82 -6.36 -1.99
N GLY A 4 27.63 -7.18 -2.66
CA GLY A 4 28.39 -8.26 -2.01
C GLY A 4 27.59 -9.54 -1.77
N ARG A 5 26.42 -9.68 -2.40
CA ARG A 5 25.56 -10.88 -2.34
C ARG A 5 25.53 -11.61 -3.69
N GLU A 6 26.60 -11.51 -4.47
CA GLU A 6 26.67 -12.14 -5.79
C GLU A 6 26.51 -13.66 -5.68
N GLY A 7 25.54 -14.23 -6.41
CA GLY A 7 25.26 -15.67 -6.42
C GLY A 7 24.28 -16.15 -5.34
N GLU A 8 23.84 -15.28 -4.41
CA GLU A 8 22.80 -15.63 -3.45
C GLU A 8 21.39 -15.52 -4.04
N GLU A 9 20.51 -16.47 -3.69
CA GLU A 9 19.09 -16.36 -4.00
C GLU A 9 18.42 -15.32 -3.11
N ILE A 10 17.60 -14.45 -3.71
CA ILE A 10 16.88 -13.38 -3.02
C ILE A 10 15.39 -13.51 -3.34
N GLU A 11 14.58 -13.59 -2.29
CA GLU A 11 13.12 -13.52 -2.40
C GLU A 11 12.71 -12.04 -2.58
N VAL A 12 12.65 -11.60 -3.85
CA VAL A 12 12.45 -10.19 -4.21
C VAL A 12 11.05 -9.67 -3.88
N PHE A 13 10.03 -10.54 -3.79
CA PHE A 13 8.66 -10.11 -3.48
C PHE A 13 8.59 -9.58 -2.04
N ASN A 14 9.15 -10.30 -1.07
CA ASN A 14 9.22 -9.84 0.30
C ASN A 14 10.11 -8.59 0.42
N GLU A 15 11.21 -8.50 -0.31
CA GLU A 15 12.06 -7.30 -0.33
C GLU A 15 11.31 -6.05 -0.80
N PHE A 16 10.49 -6.17 -1.86
CA PHE A 16 9.64 -5.08 -2.34
C PHE A 16 8.48 -4.77 -1.41
N ARG A 17 7.93 -5.77 -0.72
CA ARG A 17 6.93 -5.56 0.33
C ARG A 17 7.48 -4.66 1.44
N LEU A 18 8.72 -4.89 1.85
CA LEU A 18 9.40 -4.05 2.85
C LEU A 18 9.63 -2.62 2.33
N LEU A 19 10.13 -2.51 1.09
CA LEU A 19 10.41 -1.21 0.46
C LEU A 19 9.13 -0.37 0.33
N THR A 20 8.06 -0.95 -0.22
CA THR A 20 6.79 -0.25 -0.44
C THR A 20 6.13 0.17 0.87
N SER A 21 6.20 -0.69 1.90
CA SER A 21 5.78 -0.32 3.25
C SER A 21 6.51 0.90 3.79
N GLU A 22 7.85 0.91 3.68
CA GLU A 22 8.68 2.02 4.18
C GLU A 22 8.38 3.32 3.43
N VAL A 23 8.26 3.25 2.09
CA VAL A 23 7.96 4.41 1.24
C VAL A 23 6.61 5.02 1.62
N ILE A 24 5.53 4.23 1.67
CA ILE A 24 4.20 4.75 2.00
C ILE A 24 4.17 5.32 3.42
N SER A 25 4.73 4.62 4.39
CA SER A 25 4.73 5.06 5.79
C SER A 25 5.42 6.41 5.96
N ARG A 26 6.57 6.61 5.29
CA ARG A 26 7.30 7.87 5.36
C ARG A 26 6.63 8.99 4.57
N THR A 27 6.22 8.71 3.34
CA THR A 27 5.78 9.75 2.40
C THR A 27 4.34 10.19 2.62
N ALA A 28 3.44 9.27 2.95
CA ALA A 28 2.02 9.57 3.12
C ALA A 28 1.65 9.83 4.59
N PHE A 29 2.31 9.17 5.54
CA PHE A 29 1.93 9.21 6.95
C PHE A 29 2.98 9.89 7.86
N GLY A 30 4.14 10.27 7.33
CA GLY A 30 5.23 10.83 8.13
C GLY A 30 5.64 9.94 9.30
N SER A 31 5.43 8.62 9.17
CA SER A 31 5.71 7.61 10.18
C SER A 31 6.95 6.80 9.80
N ASN A 32 7.25 5.77 10.59
CA ASN A 32 8.38 4.89 10.35
C ASN A 32 7.92 3.50 9.86
N TYR A 33 8.87 2.71 9.38
CA TYR A 33 8.60 1.38 8.85
C TYR A 33 7.96 0.44 9.89
N LEU A 34 8.30 0.53 11.19
CA LEU A 34 7.74 -0.36 12.21
C LEU A 34 6.25 -0.09 12.45
N GLU A 35 5.86 1.19 12.52
CA GLU A 35 4.46 1.62 12.61
C GLU A 35 3.67 1.15 11.38
N GLY A 36 4.20 1.39 10.19
CA GLY A 36 3.59 0.92 8.94
C GLY A 36 3.43 -0.59 8.89
N LYS A 37 4.51 -1.35 9.19
CA LYS A 37 4.50 -2.81 9.17
C LYS A 37 3.39 -3.40 10.04
N LYS A 38 3.20 -2.84 11.24
CA LYS A 38 2.11 -3.28 12.13
C LYS A 38 0.74 -3.12 11.48
N ILE A 39 0.48 -1.97 10.85
CA ILE A 39 -0.76 -1.69 10.13
C ILE A 39 -0.94 -2.66 8.94
N PHE A 40 0.11 -2.86 8.13
CA PHE A 40 0.06 -3.78 6.99
C PHE A 40 -0.21 -5.22 7.41
N ASP A 41 0.50 -5.73 8.41
CA ASP A 41 0.30 -7.10 8.90
C ASP A 41 -1.14 -7.31 9.42
N MET A 42 -1.76 -6.28 10.02
CA MET A 42 -3.18 -6.33 10.41
C MET A 42 -4.13 -6.26 9.21
N LEU A 43 -3.87 -5.38 8.23
CA LEU A 43 -4.67 -5.24 7.01
C LEU A 43 -4.64 -6.52 6.16
N THR A 44 -3.48 -7.14 5.98
CA THR A 44 -3.34 -8.40 5.25
C THR A 44 -4.16 -9.51 5.91
N LYS A 45 -4.07 -9.64 7.25
CA LYS A 45 -4.89 -10.62 7.99
C LYS A 45 -6.38 -10.33 7.87
N LEU A 46 -6.78 -9.07 7.98
CA LEU A 46 -8.17 -8.65 7.83
C LEU A 46 -8.69 -9.00 6.43
N ALA A 47 -7.92 -8.72 5.37
CA ALA A 47 -8.29 -9.06 3.99
C ALA A 47 -8.46 -10.57 3.79
N ILE A 48 -7.61 -11.39 4.41
CA ILE A 48 -7.73 -12.87 4.37
C ILE A 48 -9.03 -13.32 5.05
N LEU A 49 -9.36 -12.77 6.22
CA LEU A 49 -10.59 -13.11 6.94
C LEU A 49 -11.85 -12.68 6.16
N VAL A 50 -11.83 -11.49 5.57
CA VAL A 50 -12.92 -10.99 4.72
C VAL A 50 -13.10 -11.89 3.49
N SER A 51 -12.01 -12.21 2.79
CA SER A 51 -12.04 -13.10 1.61
C SER A 51 -12.58 -14.50 1.97
N ARG A 52 -12.10 -15.10 3.07
CA ARG A 52 -12.56 -16.42 3.53
C ARG A 52 -14.05 -16.48 3.88
N ASN A 53 -14.60 -15.36 4.34
CA ASN A 53 -16.00 -15.27 4.75
C ASN A 53 -16.91 -14.67 3.68
N TYR A 54 -16.37 -14.22 2.54
CA TYR A 54 -17.12 -13.60 1.46
C TYR A 54 -18.27 -14.48 0.94
N PHE A 55 -18.04 -15.79 0.84
CA PHE A 55 -19.04 -16.76 0.39
C PHE A 55 -19.88 -17.35 1.53
N LYS A 56 -19.62 -16.98 2.79
CA LYS A 56 -20.42 -17.46 3.92
C LYS A 56 -21.59 -16.51 4.14
N THR A 57 -22.80 -16.99 3.88
CA THR A 57 -24.01 -16.19 4.15
C THR A 57 -24.35 -16.34 5.65
N PRO A 58 -24.34 -15.26 6.44
CA PRO A 58 -24.74 -15.34 7.85
C PRO A 58 -26.21 -15.77 7.94
N ILE A 59 -26.54 -16.71 8.82
CA ILE A 59 -27.93 -17.09 9.08
C ILE A 59 -28.62 -15.90 9.79
N PRO A 60 -29.69 -15.32 9.22
CA PRO A 60 -30.37 -14.18 9.82
C PRO A 60 -30.83 -14.49 11.25
N GLY A 61 -30.46 -13.63 12.20
CA GLY A 61 -30.86 -13.74 13.62
C GLY A 61 -29.85 -14.43 14.55
N ILE A 62 -29.07 -15.41 14.06
CA ILE A 62 -28.06 -16.12 14.87
C ILE A 62 -26.76 -15.31 14.98
N SER A 63 -26.36 -14.65 13.91
CA SER A 63 -25.13 -13.84 13.85
C SER A 63 -25.13 -12.64 14.82
N LYS A 64 -26.31 -12.13 15.20
CA LYS A 64 -26.43 -11.06 16.21
C LYS A 64 -26.19 -11.55 17.64
N ILE A 65 -26.31 -12.85 17.90
CA ILE A 65 -26.21 -13.45 19.24
C ILE A 65 -24.86 -14.15 19.41
N TRP A 66 -24.31 -14.74 18.34
CA TRP A 66 -23.05 -15.47 18.36
C TRP A 66 -22.13 -14.97 17.25
N LYS A 67 -21.15 -14.14 17.62
CA LYS A 67 -20.05 -13.76 16.73
C LYS A 67 -19.15 -14.98 16.51
N THR A 68 -18.78 -15.23 15.27
CA THR A 68 -17.78 -16.26 14.92
C THR A 68 -16.38 -15.83 15.36
N ALA A 69 -15.46 -16.78 15.49
CA ALA A 69 -14.06 -16.48 15.78
C ALA A 69 -13.44 -15.51 14.75
N ASP A 70 -13.85 -15.63 13.49
CA ASP A 70 -13.39 -14.76 12.40
C ASP A 70 -13.91 -13.33 12.53
N GLU A 71 -15.16 -13.15 12.93
CA GLU A 71 -15.75 -11.81 13.18
C GLU A 71 -15.07 -11.14 14.37
N ILE A 72 -14.83 -11.89 15.45
CA ILE A 72 -14.12 -11.38 16.65
C ILE A 72 -12.70 -10.96 16.28
N GLU A 73 -11.96 -11.79 15.54
CA GLU A 73 -10.59 -11.46 15.13
C GLU A 73 -10.59 -10.29 14.14
N SER A 74 -11.54 -10.21 13.22
CA SER A 74 -11.66 -9.08 12.28
C SER A 74 -11.91 -7.76 13.01
N GLU A 75 -12.80 -7.74 14.00
CA GLU A 75 -13.07 -6.57 14.85
C GLU A 75 -11.82 -6.16 15.64
N LYS A 76 -11.09 -7.13 16.20
CA LYS A 76 -9.83 -6.87 16.90
C LYS A 76 -8.77 -6.27 15.98
N LEU A 77 -8.63 -6.79 14.76
CA LEU A 77 -7.70 -6.26 13.76
C LEU A 77 -8.11 -4.84 13.32
N ALA A 78 -9.40 -4.61 13.08
CA ALA A 78 -9.93 -3.29 12.71
C ALA A 78 -9.68 -2.25 13.82
N ASN A 79 -9.96 -2.61 15.08
CA ASN A 79 -9.67 -1.76 16.24
C ASN A 79 -8.17 -1.51 16.41
N GLY A 80 -7.33 -2.53 16.20
CA GLY A 80 -5.88 -2.38 16.24
C GLY A 80 -5.34 -1.40 15.19
N ILE A 81 -5.91 -1.41 13.97
CA ILE A 81 -5.57 -0.44 12.93
C ILE A 81 -6.05 0.96 13.32
N HIS A 82 -7.29 1.08 13.79
CA HIS A 82 -7.84 2.34 14.29
C HIS A 82 -6.92 2.96 15.35
N ASP A 83 -6.51 2.18 16.36
CA ASP A 83 -5.64 2.67 17.42
C ASP A 83 -4.28 3.16 16.91
N CYS A 84 -3.68 2.45 15.94
CA CYS A 84 -2.43 2.89 15.33
C CYS A 84 -2.59 4.22 14.57
N VAL A 85 -3.68 4.38 13.82
CA VAL A 85 -3.97 5.63 13.11
C VAL A 85 -4.20 6.77 14.10
N MET A 86 -5.00 6.54 15.14
CA MET A 86 -5.27 7.54 16.17
C MET A 86 -4.03 7.94 16.97
N GLU A 87 -3.10 7.02 17.20
CA GLU A 87 -1.81 7.34 17.81
C GLU A 87 -1.00 8.29 16.92
N MET A 88 -0.99 8.09 15.60
CA MET A 88 -0.33 8.99 14.66
C MET A 88 -0.99 10.38 14.63
N VAL A 89 -2.33 10.44 14.64
CA VAL A 89 -3.10 11.70 14.70
C VAL A 89 -2.76 12.48 15.98
N LYS A 90 -2.91 11.85 17.15
CA LYS A 90 -2.60 12.47 18.45
C LYS A 90 -1.17 12.96 18.54
N ARG A 91 -0.21 12.21 17.97
CA ARG A 91 1.19 12.62 17.91
C ARG A 91 1.39 13.89 17.08
N ARG A 92 0.61 14.10 16.01
CA ARG A 92 0.67 15.34 15.23
C ARG A 92 -0.05 16.50 15.91
N GLU A 93 -1.22 16.26 16.50
CA GLU A 93 -1.95 17.26 17.31
C GLU A 93 -1.08 17.81 18.42
N LYS A 94 -0.42 16.94 19.17
CA LYS A 94 0.49 17.35 20.24
C LYS A 94 1.62 18.26 19.73
N LYS A 95 2.22 17.96 18.58
CA LYS A 95 3.29 18.80 18.01
C LYS A 95 2.82 20.20 17.64
N VAL A 96 1.58 20.32 17.17
CA VAL A 96 0.98 21.62 16.87
C VAL A 96 0.65 22.37 18.16
N GLU A 97 0.07 21.69 19.15
CA GLU A 97 -0.25 22.27 20.46
C GLU A 97 0.98 22.75 21.23
N THR A 98 2.11 22.04 21.14
CA THR A 98 3.38 22.44 21.79
C THR A 98 4.17 23.46 20.98
N GLY A 99 3.72 23.84 19.78
CA GLY A 99 4.44 24.76 18.89
C GLY A 99 5.69 24.14 18.24
N GLU A 100 5.85 22.81 18.27
CA GLU A 100 6.92 22.09 17.56
C GLU A 100 6.68 22.02 16.04
N ALA A 101 5.44 22.25 15.60
CA ALA A 101 5.05 22.31 14.19
C ALA A 101 3.96 23.37 13.97
N ASP A 102 4.06 24.12 12.87
CA ASP A 102 3.09 25.16 12.51
C ASP A 102 1.74 24.59 12.00
N GLY A 103 1.65 23.28 11.77
CA GLY A 103 0.46 22.61 11.30
C GLY A 103 0.66 21.11 11.13
N PHE A 104 -0.33 20.44 10.55
CA PHE A 104 -0.36 18.99 10.44
C PHE A 104 0.50 18.41 9.31
N GLY A 105 1.09 19.25 8.46
CA GLY A 105 1.86 18.85 7.29
C GLY A 105 1.01 18.71 6.01
N ASN A 106 1.69 18.61 4.87
CA ASN A 106 1.07 18.53 3.53
C ASN A 106 1.13 17.11 2.94
N ASP A 107 1.47 16.11 3.76
CA ASP A 107 1.34 14.70 3.38
C ASP A 107 -0.10 14.22 3.55
N PHE A 108 -0.39 13.01 3.09
CA PHE A 108 -1.74 12.44 3.08
C PHE A 108 -2.43 12.49 4.45
N LEU A 109 -1.75 12.04 5.52
CA LEU A 109 -2.31 12.07 6.87
C LEU A 109 -2.53 13.51 7.36
N GLY A 110 -1.63 14.43 7.05
CA GLY A 110 -1.77 15.84 7.41
C GLY A 110 -2.99 16.49 6.76
N LEU A 111 -3.22 16.19 5.48
CA LEU A 111 -4.40 16.63 4.73
C LEU A 111 -5.70 16.05 5.31
N LEU A 112 -5.72 14.76 5.69
CA LEU A 112 -6.87 14.14 6.33
C LEU A 112 -7.18 14.77 7.71
N ILE A 113 -6.16 15.07 8.51
CA ILE A 113 -6.37 15.73 9.80
C ILE A 113 -6.93 17.15 9.60
N ASN A 114 -6.44 17.89 8.60
CA ASN A 114 -7.00 19.21 8.26
C ASN A 114 -8.47 19.09 7.86
N ALA A 115 -8.82 18.13 7.00
CA ALA A 115 -10.21 17.90 6.57
C ALA A 115 -11.12 17.49 7.74
N TYR A 116 -10.64 16.61 8.63
CA TYR A 116 -11.34 16.22 9.85
C TYR A 116 -11.64 17.39 10.80
N ARG A 117 -10.74 18.38 10.85
CA ARG A 117 -10.90 19.57 11.71
C ARG A 117 -11.64 20.72 11.04
N ASP A 118 -11.94 20.62 9.75
CA ASP A 118 -12.73 21.65 9.07
C ASP A 118 -14.18 21.60 9.58
N PHE A 119 -14.74 22.77 9.89
CA PHE A 119 -16.02 22.92 10.60
C PHE A 119 -17.22 23.06 9.65
N ASP A 120 -17.11 22.56 8.42
CA ASP A 120 -18.24 22.55 7.48
C ASP A 120 -19.30 21.53 7.94
N GLU A 121 -20.41 22.04 8.49
CA GLU A 121 -21.50 21.21 9.03
C GLU A 121 -22.19 20.33 7.97
N GLU A 122 -22.09 20.68 6.68
CA GLU A 122 -22.71 19.90 5.59
C GLU A 122 -21.85 18.73 5.10
N ASN A 123 -20.53 18.73 5.34
CA ASN A 123 -19.57 17.69 4.89
C ASN A 123 -18.68 17.20 6.02
N ARG A 124 -19.27 16.94 7.20
CA ARG A 124 -18.51 16.57 8.40
C ARG A 124 -17.75 15.26 8.21
N PHE A 125 -16.45 15.37 7.94
CA PHE A 125 -15.53 14.24 7.86
C PHE A 125 -15.34 13.63 9.26
N SER A 126 -15.75 12.38 9.44
CA SER A 126 -15.70 11.71 10.75
C SER A 126 -14.33 11.11 11.06
N ILE A 127 -14.13 10.65 12.29
CA ILE A 127 -12.90 9.95 12.63
C ILE A 127 -12.86 8.55 12.01
N GLU A 128 -14.04 7.94 11.84
CA GLU A 128 -14.20 6.69 11.12
C GLU A 128 -13.78 6.86 9.65
N ASP A 129 -14.21 7.95 8.99
CA ASP A 129 -13.81 8.25 7.61
C ASP A 129 -12.29 8.46 7.51
N LEU A 130 -11.68 9.21 8.45
CA LEU A 130 -10.22 9.40 8.49
C LEU A 130 -9.49 8.05 8.55
N VAL A 131 -9.93 7.17 9.45
CA VAL A 131 -9.32 5.86 9.66
C VAL A 131 -9.53 4.94 8.46
N ASP A 132 -10.71 4.97 7.84
CA ASP A 132 -11.03 4.15 6.68
C ASP A 132 -10.28 4.60 5.42
N GLU A 133 -10.09 5.91 5.23
CA GLU A 133 -9.20 6.44 4.20
C GLU A 133 -7.74 6.04 4.44
N CYS A 134 -7.26 6.06 5.69
CA CYS A 134 -5.93 5.56 6.03
C CYS A 134 -5.77 4.06 5.71
N LYS A 135 -6.76 3.22 6.08
CA LYS A 135 -6.76 1.78 5.76
C LYS A 135 -6.67 1.56 4.25
N THR A 136 -7.52 2.26 3.51
CA THR A 136 -7.59 2.17 2.04
C THR A 136 -6.27 2.55 1.41
N PHE A 137 -5.69 3.69 1.82
CA PHE A 137 -4.44 4.18 1.24
C PHE A 137 -3.25 3.26 1.54
N TYR A 138 -3.14 2.74 2.77
CA TYR A 138 -2.13 1.74 3.11
C TYR A 138 -2.28 0.48 2.27
N PHE A 139 -3.48 -0.12 2.25
CA PHE A 139 -3.73 -1.38 1.57
C PHE A 139 -3.53 -1.26 0.05
N ALA A 140 -4.20 -0.29 -0.57
CA ALA A 140 -4.18 -0.11 -2.02
C ALA A 140 -2.78 0.25 -2.52
N GLY A 141 -2.05 1.10 -1.78
CA GLY A 141 -0.73 1.56 -2.20
C GLY A 141 0.34 0.46 -2.15
N GLN A 142 0.34 -0.37 -1.09
CA GLN A 142 1.42 -1.33 -0.87
C GLN A 142 1.27 -2.56 -1.77
N GLU A 143 0.13 -3.24 -1.73
CA GLU A 143 -0.05 -4.54 -2.40
C GLU A 143 0.07 -4.42 -3.93
N THR A 144 -0.51 -3.35 -4.49
CA THR A 144 -0.45 -3.10 -5.94
C THR A 144 0.96 -2.78 -6.41
N THR A 145 1.67 -1.87 -5.70
CA THR A 145 3.04 -1.48 -6.05
C THR A 145 4.01 -2.64 -5.85
N ASN A 146 3.86 -3.39 -4.76
CA ASN A 146 4.68 -4.58 -4.49
C ASN A 146 4.55 -5.62 -5.62
N SER A 147 3.31 -5.94 -5.99
CA SER A 147 3.02 -6.87 -7.08
C SER A 147 3.59 -6.37 -8.41
N LEU A 148 3.40 -5.09 -8.74
CA LEU A 148 3.94 -4.49 -9.97
C LEU A 148 5.46 -4.60 -10.04
N LEU A 149 6.18 -4.30 -8.95
CA LEU A 149 7.63 -4.40 -8.89
C LEU A 149 8.11 -5.85 -9.06
N ALA A 150 7.47 -6.80 -8.37
CA ALA A 150 7.80 -8.22 -8.49
C ALA A 150 7.61 -8.75 -9.91
N TRP A 151 6.46 -8.45 -10.54
CA TRP A 151 6.21 -8.79 -11.95
C TRP A 151 7.19 -8.11 -12.88
N THR A 152 7.54 -6.85 -12.63
CA THR A 152 8.53 -6.11 -13.45
C THR A 152 9.87 -6.81 -13.44
N ILE A 153 10.40 -7.19 -12.28
CA ILE A 153 11.67 -7.91 -12.19
C ILE A 153 11.59 -9.29 -12.84
N LEU A 154 10.51 -10.04 -12.60
CA LEU A 154 10.31 -11.35 -13.22
C LEU A 154 10.34 -11.25 -14.76
N VAL A 155 9.57 -10.32 -15.32
CA VAL A 155 9.47 -10.11 -16.78
C VAL A 155 10.81 -9.64 -17.37
N LEU A 156 11.55 -8.77 -16.67
CA LEU A 156 12.90 -8.37 -17.11
C LEU A 156 13.88 -9.55 -17.08
N ALA A 157 13.81 -10.40 -16.05
CA ALA A 157 14.69 -11.56 -15.92
C ALA A 157 14.49 -12.58 -17.06
N ILE A 158 13.25 -12.80 -17.50
CA ILE A 158 12.94 -13.72 -18.60
C ILE A 158 13.11 -13.07 -19.99
N HIS A 159 13.10 -11.74 -20.09
CA HIS A 159 13.26 -11.00 -21.34
C HIS A 159 14.51 -10.12 -21.34
N THR A 160 15.68 -10.76 -21.40
CA THR A 160 17.01 -10.09 -21.34
C THR A 160 17.22 -8.97 -22.35
N LYS A 161 16.62 -9.06 -23.55
CA LYS A 161 16.66 -7.96 -24.54
C LYS A 161 16.00 -6.68 -24.04
N TRP A 162 14.90 -6.80 -23.30
CA TRP A 162 14.22 -5.66 -22.69
C TRP A 162 14.96 -5.18 -21.45
N GLN A 163 15.49 -6.09 -20.65
CA GLN A 163 16.37 -5.76 -19.53
C GLN A 163 17.53 -4.87 -19.96
N GLU A 164 18.25 -5.26 -21.02
CA GLU A 164 19.38 -4.49 -21.52
C GLU A 164 18.96 -3.11 -22.03
N LYS A 165 17.88 -3.02 -22.79
CA LYS A 165 17.35 -1.73 -23.26
C LYS A 165 16.96 -0.80 -22.12
N THR A 166 16.27 -1.31 -21.09
CA THR A 166 15.89 -0.51 -19.92
C THR A 166 17.10 -0.09 -19.11
N ARG A 167 18.10 -0.97 -18.96
CA ARG A 167 19.36 -0.68 -18.26
C ARG A 167 20.14 0.42 -18.99
N GLN A 168 20.25 0.31 -20.31
CA GLN A 168 20.94 1.29 -21.14
C GLN A 168 20.26 2.67 -21.04
N GLU A 169 18.93 2.74 -21.13
CA GLU A 169 18.21 4.02 -20.96
C GLU A 169 18.48 4.64 -19.58
N VAL A 170 18.42 3.86 -18.51
CA VAL A 170 18.72 4.34 -17.15
C VAL A 170 20.16 4.86 -17.06
N PHE A 171 21.13 4.16 -17.65
CA PHE A 171 22.53 4.59 -17.64
C PHE A 171 22.77 5.84 -18.49
N GLU A 172 22.12 5.98 -19.65
CA GLU A 172 22.22 7.16 -20.50
C GLU A 172 21.64 8.41 -19.81
N VAL A 173 20.58 8.25 -19.01
CA VAL A 173 19.93 9.37 -18.32
C VAL A 173 20.64 9.75 -17.02
N PHE A 174 21.11 8.77 -16.23
CA PHE A 174 21.63 9.03 -14.88
C PHE A 174 23.12 8.75 -14.71
N GLY A 175 23.74 7.93 -15.57
CA GLY A 175 25.09 7.42 -15.35
C GLY A 175 25.22 6.77 -13.98
N ASP A 176 26.19 7.24 -13.19
CA ASP A 176 26.42 6.82 -11.81
C ASP A 176 25.72 7.70 -10.75
N GLN A 177 24.91 8.66 -11.18
CA GLN A 177 24.19 9.56 -10.27
C GLN A 177 22.89 8.93 -9.76
N ASN A 178 22.44 9.40 -8.60
CA ASN A 178 21.13 9.01 -8.07
C ASN A 178 20.00 9.54 -8.97
N PRO A 179 18.90 8.79 -9.13
CA PRO A 179 17.73 9.27 -9.86
C PRO A 179 17.17 10.58 -9.29
N ASN A 180 16.75 11.48 -10.19
CA ASN A 180 16.08 12.74 -9.86
C ASN A 180 14.80 12.89 -10.70
N SER A 181 13.92 13.83 -10.33
CA SER A 181 12.61 14.03 -10.97
C SER A 181 12.72 14.30 -12.48
N GLU A 182 13.64 15.15 -12.88
CA GLU A 182 13.85 15.52 -14.29
C GLU A 182 14.32 14.33 -15.14
N GLY A 183 15.21 13.49 -14.60
CA GLY A 183 15.68 12.30 -15.28
C GLY A 183 14.61 11.21 -15.35
N ILE A 184 13.81 11.01 -14.29
CA ILE A 184 12.71 10.04 -14.29
C ILE A 184 11.73 10.35 -15.44
N ALA A 185 11.42 11.63 -15.67
CA ALA A 185 10.55 12.04 -16.78
C ALA A 185 11.11 11.72 -18.18
N LYS A 186 12.41 11.43 -18.30
CA LYS A 186 13.08 11.07 -19.56
C LYS A 186 13.09 9.57 -19.85
N LEU A 187 12.72 8.71 -18.89
CA LEU A 187 12.76 7.24 -19.03
C LEU A 187 11.58 6.66 -19.82
N LYS A 188 11.55 6.91 -21.13
CA LYS A 188 10.43 6.54 -22.01
C LYS A 188 10.25 5.01 -22.14
N ILE A 189 11.34 4.26 -22.25
CA ILE A 189 11.34 2.80 -22.41
C ILE A 189 10.89 2.15 -21.10
N VAL A 190 11.45 2.56 -19.96
CA VAL A 190 11.04 2.05 -18.63
C VAL A 190 9.56 2.34 -18.41
N SER A 191 9.09 3.58 -18.63
CA SER A 191 7.66 3.91 -18.48
C SER A 191 6.76 3.05 -19.37
N LYS A 192 7.11 2.91 -20.66
CA LYS A 192 6.34 2.06 -21.59
C LYS A 192 6.28 0.61 -21.13
N PHE A 193 7.40 0.08 -20.64
CA PHE A 193 7.51 -1.29 -20.16
C PHE A 193 6.67 -1.52 -18.91
N THR A 194 6.78 -0.66 -17.90
CA THR A 194 6.00 -0.77 -16.66
C THR A 194 4.50 -0.62 -16.89
N ILE A 195 4.08 0.30 -17.76
CA ILE A 195 2.66 0.45 -18.15
C ILE A 195 2.14 -0.84 -18.80
N SER A 196 2.94 -1.46 -19.68
CA SER A 196 2.56 -2.70 -20.36
C SER A 196 2.38 -3.86 -19.38
N ILE A 197 3.20 -3.94 -18.33
CA ILE A 197 3.06 -4.96 -17.28
C ILE A 197 1.80 -4.71 -16.46
N ASN A 198 1.57 -3.48 -16.02
CA ASN A 198 0.39 -3.13 -15.22
C ASN A 198 -0.89 -3.51 -15.98
N PHE A 199 -1.00 -3.11 -17.25
CA PHE A 199 -2.15 -3.44 -18.10
C PHE A 199 -2.37 -4.95 -18.26
N ASN A 200 -1.31 -5.72 -18.51
CA ASN A 200 -1.42 -7.17 -18.63
C ASN A 200 -1.74 -7.87 -17.31
N SER A 201 -1.17 -7.42 -16.19
CA SER A 201 -1.54 -7.94 -14.87
C SER A 201 -3.01 -7.67 -14.56
N ALA A 202 -3.52 -6.47 -14.85
CA ALA A 202 -4.93 -6.14 -14.67
C ALA A 202 -5.86 -7.01 -15.54
N LEU A 203 -5.47 -7.28 -16.80
CA LEU A 203 -6.20 -8.20 -17.66
C LEU A 203 -6.15 -9.65 -17.16
N TYR A 204 -5.00 -10.12 -16.66
CA TYR A 204 -4.83 -11.46 -16.12
C TYR A 204 -5.66 -11.68 -14.85
N PHE A 205 -5.70 -10.69 -13.94
CA PHE A 205 -6.59 -10.72 -12.78
C PHE A 205 -8.06 -10.68 -13.19
N LYS A 206 -8.41 -9.93 -14.24
CA LYS A 206 -9.77 -9.87 -14.77
C LYS A 206 -10.19 -11.20 -15.43
N SER A 207 -9.29 -11.89 -16.13
CA SER A 207 -9.58 -13.20 -16.72
C SER A 207 -9.79 -14.28 -15.65
N ILE A 208 -8.98 -14.29 -14.59
CA ILE A 208 -9.18 -15.21 -13.45
C ILE A 208 -10.53 -14.95 -12.77
N GLY A 209 -10.91 -13.69 -12.55
CA GLY A 209 -12.21 -13.34 -11.97
C GLY A 209 -13.42 -13.73 -12.83
N GLN A 210 -13.24 -13.80 -14.15
CA GLN A 210 -14.27 -14.28 -15.09
C GLN A 210 -14.34 -15.81 -15.14
N ASP A 211 -13.22 -16.53 -15.02
CA ASP A 211 -13.18 -17.99 -14.98
C ASP A 211 -13.79 -18.60 -13.70
N GLU A 212 -13.87 -17.83 -12.62
CA GLU A 212 -14.58 -18.24 -11.40
C GLU A 212 -16.10 -18.01 -11.49
N HIS A 213 -16.58 -17.08 -12.31
CA HIS A 213 -18.01 -16.88 -12.58
C HIS A 213 -18.56 -17.78 -13.69
N GLY A 214 -17.68 -18.41 -14.49
CA GLY A 214 -18.05 -19.38 -15.53
C GLY A 214 -18.14 -20.83 -15.06
N ARG A 215 -17.93 -21.11 -13.76
CA ARG A 215 -18.02 -22.45 -13.14
C ARG A 215 -19.09 -22.52 -12.03
N GLN A 216 -20.22 -21.83 -12.22
CA GLN A 216 -21.48 -22.11 -11.51
C GLN A 216 -22.51 -22.69 -12.46
#